data_AF-A0A0P9FEZ8-F1
#
_entry.id   AF-A0A0P9FEZ8-F1
#
_cell.length_a   1.000
_cell.length_b   1.000
_cell.length_c   1.000
_cell.angle_alpha   90.00
_cell.angle_beta   90.00
_cell.angle_gamma   90.00
#
_symmetry.space_group_name_H-M   'P 1'
#
loop_
_entity.id
_entity.type
_entity.pdbx_description
1 polymer ?
#
loop_
_entity_poly.entity_id
_entity_poly.type
_entity_poly.pdbx_seq_one_letter_code
_entity_poly.pdbx_strand_id
1 'polypeptide(L)' 'MGAMPAGAAGHTGFTGPAMVLLPAEQLAVIVLGNRVYPRRSPAGHHGVTAAVVAAARRATGAE' A
#
# COMPACT_ATOMS: atom_id res chain seq x y z
N MET A 1 6.44 2.25 2.48
CA MET A 1 5.35 2.32 1.47
C MET A 1 5.53 3.55 0.57
N GLY A 2 6.77 3.90 0.17
CA GLY A 2 7.04 5.18 -0.49
C GLY A 2 6.82 6.40 0.43
N ALA A 3 6.87 7.60 -0.17
CA ALA A 3 6.48 8.83 0.50
C ALA A 3 4.95 8.87 0.68
N MET A 4 4.50 9.18 1.90
CA MET A 4 3.08 9.31 2.23
C MET A 4 2.71 10.80 2.27
N PRO A 5 1.60 11.21 1.63
CA PRO A 5 1.13 12.59 1.74
C PRO A 5 0.73 12.92 3.18
N ALA A 6 0.69 14.22 3.51
CA ALA A 6 0.34 14.67 4.85
C ALA A 6 -1.06 14.17 5.27
N GLY A 7 -1.18 13.66 6.49
CA GLY A 7 -2.44 13.11 7.01
C GLY A 7 -2.77 11.69 6.53
N ALA A 8 -1.92 11.09 5.69
CA ALA A 8 -2.05 9.68 5.36
C ALA A 8 -1.59 8.78 6.52
N ALA A 9 -2.22 7.62 6.65
CA ALA A 9 -1.85 6.59 7.61
C ALA A 9 -1.71 5.25 6.90
N GLY A 10 -0.89 4.35 7.43
CA GLY A 10 -0.81 3.01 6.86
C GLY A 10 -0.11 2.01 7.77
N HIS A 11 -0.30 0.74 7.44
CA HIS A 11 0.27 -0.37 8.16
C HIS A 11 0.64 -1.50 7.20
N THR A 12 1.79 -2.14 7.43
CA THR A 12 2.22 -3.33 6.69
C THR A 12 2.12 -4.55 7.59
N GLY A 13 1.43 -5.58 7.12
CA GLY A 13 1.35 -6.87 7.78
C GLY A 13 2.59 -7.72 7.51
N PHE A 14 2.97 -8.51 8.51
CA PHE A 14 4.12 -9.40 8.43
C PHE A 14 4.08 -10.33 7.21
N THR A 15 2.92 -10.84 6.81
CA THR A 15 2.79 -11.77 5.67
C THR A 15 2.84 -11.10 4.30
N GLY A 16 3.03 -9.77 4.24
CA GLY A 16 3.01 -8.98 3.01
C GLY A 16 1.75 -8.16 2.69
N PRO A 17 0.61 -8.23 3.42
CA PRO A 17 -0.48 -7.30 3.15
C PRO A 17 -0.12 -5.89 3.60
N ALA A 18 -0.80 -4.89 3.04
CA ALA A 18 -0.65 -3.50 3.45
C ALA A 18 -1.99 -2.77 3.36
N MET A 19 -2.17 -1.81 4.26
CA MET A 19 -3.30 -0.88 4.26
C MET A 19 -2.75 0.55 4.21
N VAL A 20 -3.34 1.36 3.35
CA VAL A 20 -3.06 2.80 3.25
C VAL A 20 -4.38 3.56 3.25
N LEU A 21 -4.48 4.56 4.13
CA LEU A 21 -5.60 5.46 4.28
C LEU A 21 -5.18 6.85 3.81
N LEU A 22 -5.94 7.44 2.90
CA LEU A 22 -5.74 8.77 2.33
C LEU A 22 -7.02 9.59 2.58
N PRO A 23 -7.23 10.13 3.80
CA PRO A 23 -8.51 10.74 4.16
C PRO A 23 -8.89 11.94 3.30
N ALA A 24 -7.91 12.78 2.94
CA ALA A 24 -8.11 13.95 2.08
C ALA A 24 -8.62 13.57 0.68
N GLU A 25 -8.35 12.34 0.25
CA GLU A 25 -8.70 11.82 -1.07
C GLU A 25 -9.91 10.87 -1.02
N GLN A 26 -10.50 10.68 0.18
CA GLN A 26 -11.56 9.71 0.44
C GLN A 26 -11.22 8.30 -0.07
N LEU A 27 -9.93 7.93 -0.01
CA LEU A 27 -9.40 6.71 -0.59
C LEU A 27 -8.80 5.80 0.48
N ALA A 28 -9.16 4.52 0.41
CA ALA A 28 -8.52 3.44 1.15
C ALA A 28 -7.97 2.41 0.17
N VAL A 29 -6.70 2.05 0.31
CA VAL A 29 -6.04 1.05 -0.53
C VAL A 29 -5.61 -0.13 0.33
N ILE A 30 -6.15 -1.30 0.01
CA ILE A 30 -5.80 -2.56 0.67
C ILE A 30 -5.08 -3.44 -0.35
N VAL A 31 -3.83 -3.78 -0.06
CA VAL A 31 -3.03 -4.72 -0.86
C VAL A 31 -2.96 -6.02 -0.09
N LEU A 32 -3.50 -7.09 -0.66
CA LEU A 32 -3.40 -8.42 -0.10
C LEU A 32 -2.22 -9.16 -0.74
N GLY A 33 -1.29 -9.60 0.09
CA GLY A 33 -0.10 -10.32 -0.33
C GLY A 33 0.22 -11.46 0.63
N ASN A 34 0.94 -12.45 0.14
CA ASN A 34 1.35 -13.63 0.91
C ASN A 34 2.81 -13.98 0.65
N ARG A 35 3.73 -13.05 0.96
CA ARG A 35 5.18 -13.20 0.70
C ARG A 35 5.85 -14.31 1.51
N VAL A 36 5.12 -14.86 2.48
CA VAL A 36 5.61 -15.91 3.38
C VAL A 36 5.32 -17.31 2.86
N TYR A 37 4.37 -17.45 1.93
CA TYR A 37 3.99 -18.72 1.35
C TYR A 37 4.53 -18.88 -0.09
N PRO A 38 5.01 -20.08 -0.46
CA PRO A 38 5.32 -21.22 0.41
C PRO A 38 6.65 -21.05 1.17
N ARG A 39 7.45 -20.03 0.83
CA ARG A 39 8.71 -19.69 1.49
C ARG A 39 8.77 -18.20 1.78
N ARG A 40 9.30 -17.86 2.96
CA ARG A 40 9.48 -16.46 3.37
C ARG A 40 10.58 -15.78 2.55
N SER A 41 10.21 -14.69 1.90
CA SER A 41 11.13 -13.76 1.23
C SER A 41 11.36 -12.49 2.06
N PRO A 42 12.48 -11.77 1.84
CA PRO A 42 12.70 -10.44 2.40
C PRO A 42 11.55 -9.48 2.10
N ALA A 43 11.39 -8.44 2.92
CA ALA A 43 10.32 -7.46 2.73
C ALA A 43 10.59 -6.57 1.51
N GLY A 44 10.16 -7.02 0.32
CA GLY A 44 10.23 -6.27 -0.95
C GLY A 44 8.90 -5.65 -1.42
N HIS A 45 7.81 -5.87 -0.68
CA HIS A 45 6.46 -5.50 -1.11
C HIS A 45 6.19 -3.98 -1.04
N HIS A 46 7.01 -3.20 -0.34
CA HIS A 46 6.79 -1.76 -0.19
C HIS A 46 6.76 -0.99 -1.53
N GLY A 47 7.59 -1.38 -2.50
CA GLY A 47 7.62 -0.75 -3.82
C GLY A 47 6.35 -1.06 -4.63
N VAL A 48 5.91 -2.33 -4.59
CA VAL A 48 4.65 -2.75 -5.21
C VAL A 48 3.46 -2.04 -4.56
N THR A 49 3.41 -1.96 -3.23
CA THR A 49 2.36 -1.22 -2.50
C THR A 49 2.32 0.25 -2.93
N ALA A 50 3.48 0.92 -3.04
CA ALA A 50 3.54 2.31 -3.49
C ALA A 50 3.03 2.46 -4.94
N ALA A 51 3.38 1.55 -5.83
CA ALA A 51 2.90 1.55 -7.21
C ALA A 51 1.37 1.35 -7.29
N VAL A 52 0.81 0.45 -6.48
CA VAL A 52 -0.65 0.23 -6.39
C VAL A 52 -1.35 1.47 -5.85
N VAL A 53 -0.83 2.10 -4.80
CA VAL A 53 -1.38 3.36 -4.26
C VAL A 53 -1.36 4.44 -5.34
N ALA A 54 -0.25 4.65 -6.03
CA ALA A 54 -0.16 5.64 -7.10
C ALA A 54 -1.12 5.35 -8.26
N ALA A 55 -1.31 4.08 -8.62
CA ALA A 55 -2.28 3.69 -9.63
C ALA A 55 -3.72 3.93 -9.19
N ALA A 56 -4.06 3.64 -7.92
CA ALA A 56 -5.38 3.88 -7.36
C ALA A 56 -5.72 5.39 -7.35
N ARG A 57 -4.80 6.22 -6.88
CA ARG A 57 -4.93 7.69 -6.88
C ARG A 57 -5.24 8.24 -8.27
N ARG A 58 -4.46 7.81 -9.28
CA ARG A 58 -4.73 8.17 -10.70
C ARG A 58 -6.10 7.68 -11.19
N ALA A 59 -6.49 6.46 -10.84
CA ALA A 59 -7.77 5.88 -11.28
C ALA A 59 -8.99 6.57 -10.66
N THR A 60 -8.85 7.16 -9.48
CA THR A 60 -9.92 7.88 -8.77
C THR A 60 -9.87 9.40 -8.96
N GLY A 61 -8.89 9.92 -9.70
CA GLY A 61 -8.72 11.38 -9.90
C GLY A 61 -8.20 12.11 -8.66
N ALA A 62 -7.58 11.39 -7.72
CA ALA A 62 -6.90 11.98 -6.58
C ALA A 62 -5.43 12.21 -6.95
N GLU A 63 -4.94 13.46 -6.91
CA GLU A 63 -3.55 13.81 -7.26
C GLU A 63 -2.63 13.94 -6.06
#